data_AF-A0A2V8YCY3-F1
#
_entry.id   AF-A0A2V8YCY3-F1
#
_cell.length_a   1.000
_cell.length_b   1.000
_cell.length_c   1.000
_cell.angle_alpha   90.00
_cell.angle_beta   90.00
_cell.angle_gamma   90.00
#
_symmetry.space_group_name_H-M   'P 1'
#
loop_
_entity.id
_entity.type
_entity.pdbx_description
1 polymer ?
#
loop_
_entity_poly.entity_id
_entity_poly.type
_entity_poly.pdbx_seq_one_letter_code
_entity_poly.pdbx_strand_id
1 'polypeptide(L)'
;MIFGFAAACTGALYEVEVYVVGGNLVDLEAGLYHFSPAEFALRRLRAGDYRGVLSEAAGGEAAIVHAPLTIICTCTYWRNAWKYQARTYRHFGWDNGTLLANLLAGSGNACQVDLRILGRRCEPIA
;
A
#
# COMPACT_ATOMS: atom_id res chain seq x y z
N MET A 1 -19.13 1.49 -17.75
CA MET A 1 -18.31 2.46 -16.99
C MET A 1 -17.01 1.75 -16.64
N ILE A 2 -15.90 2.13 -17.27
CA ILE A 2 -14.59 1.52 -17.03
C ILE A 2 -13.95 2.29 -15.86
N PHE A 3 -13.74 1.63 -14.72
CA PHE A 3 -12.90 2.18 -13.66
C PHE A 3 -11.44 2.10 -14.13
N GLY A 4 -10.86 3.22 -14.57
CA GLY A 4 -9.44 3.31 -14.87
C GLY A 4 -8.66 3.62 -13.59
N PHE A 5 -7.68 2.78 -13.24
CA PHE A 5 -6.72 3.10 -12.18
C PHE A 5 -5.51 3.85 -12.76
N ALA A 6 -4.89 4.68 -11.93
CA ALA A 6 -3.67 5.41 -12.29
C ALA A 6 -2.47 4.47 -12.51
N ALA A 7 -2.42 3.32 -11.83
CA ALA A 7 -1.37 2.33 -12.00
C ALA A 7 -1.80 1.25 -13.01
N ALA A 8 -0.91 0.91 -13.94
CA ALA A 8 -1.11 -0.24 -14.81
C ALA A 8 -1.08 -1.53 -13.98
N CYS A 9 -1.95 -2.47 -14.33
CA CYS A 9 -2.08 -3.75 -13.66
C CYS A 9 -2.17 -4.87 -14.70
N THR A 10 -1.46 -5.96 -14.46
CA THR A 10 -1.39 -7.12 -15.35
C THR A 10 -2.78 -7.73 -15.53
N GLY A 11 -3.35 -7.54 -16.73
CA GLY A 11 -4.62 -8.15 -17.08
C GLY A 11 -5.85 -7.54 -16.39
N ALA A 12 -5.70 -6.33 -15.83
CA ALA A 12 -6.77 -5.58 -15.15
C ALA A 12 -7.45 -6.35 -14.00
N LEU A 13 -6.66 -7.10 -13.22
CA LEU A 13 -7.15 -7.90 -12.10
C LEU A 13 -7.15 -7.15 -10.76
N TYR A 14 -6.45 -6.00 -10.70
CA TYR A 14 -6.41 -5.06 -9.58
C TYR A 14 -6.21 -5.77 -8.24
N GLU A 15 -5.16 -6.58 -8.15
CA GLU A 15 -4.84 -7.35 -6.97
C GLU A 15 -4.23 -6.53 -5.83
N VAL A 16 -3.68 -5.35 -6.18
CA VAL A 16 -2.94 -4.49 -5.26
C VAL A 16 -3.94 -3.66 -4.47
N GLU A 17 -3.90 -3.80 -3.15
CA GLU A 17 -4.70 -3.07 -2.19
C GLU A 17 -3.81 -2.12 -1.39
N VAL A 18 -4.27 -0.89 -1.19
CA VAL A 18 -3.52 0.16 -0.50
C VAL A 18 -4.09 0.37 0.89
N TYR A 19 -3.21 0.29 1.88
CA TYR A 19 -3.50 0.58 3.28
C TYR A 19 -2.63 1.72 3.76
N VAL A 20 -3.11 2.42 4.77
CA VAL A 20 -2.44 3.59 5.34
C VAL A 20 -2.43 3.44 6.85
N VAL A 21 -1.25 3.54 7.45
CA VAL A 21 -1.07 3.62 8.91
C VAL A 21 -0.51 4.99 9.22
N GLY A 22 -1.20 5.75 10.07
CA GLY A 22 -0.82 7.11 10.42
C GLY A 22 -0.90 7.37 11.92
N GLY A 23 -0.08 8.33 12.37
CA GLY A 23 -0.26 8.98 13.66
C GLY A 23 -1.40 10.00 13.62
N ASN A 24 -1.53 10.82 14.66
CA ASN A 24 -2.54 11.87 14.70
C ASN A 24 -2.11 13.06 13.83
N LEU A 25 -2.91 13.37 12.80
CA LEU A 25 -2.71 14.48 11.88
C LEU A 25 -3.89 15.45 11.94
N VAL A 26 -3.71 16.66 11.40
CA VAL A 26 -4.71 17.76 11.47
C VAL A 26 -6.11 17.32 11.01
N ASP A 27 -6.21 16.44 10.01
CA ASP A 27 -7.48 15.96 9.46
C ASP A 27 -7.57 14.42 9.38
N LEU A 28 -6.70 13.71 10.10
CA LEU A 28 -6.69 12.25 10.11
C LEU A 28 -6.27 11.73 11.48
N GLU A 29 -7.22 11.14 12.21
CA GLU A 29 -6.93 10.51 13.50
C GLU A 29 -5.97 9.32 13.33
N ALA A 30 -5.19 9.03 14.37
CA ALA A 30 -4.32 7.87 14.38
C ALA A 30 -5.11 6.58 14.11
N GLY A 31 -4.65 5.77 13.15
CA GLY A 31 -5.36 4.57 12.76
C GLY A 31 -4.74 3.78 11.61
N LEU A 32 -5.35 2.62 11.36
CA LEU A 32 -5.17 1.82 10.16
C LEU A 32 -6.38 2.05 9.25
N TYR A 33 -6.10 2.43 8.01
CA TYR A 33 -7.08 2.75 6.98
C TYR A 33 -6.86 1.89 5.75
N HIS A 34 -7.95 1.57 5.05
CA HIS A 34 -7.93 0.97 3.72
C HIS A 34 -8.42 2.01 2.71
N PHE A 35 -7.71 2.16 1.59
CA PHE A 35 -8.16 3.02 0.50
C PHE A 35 -9.19 2.28 -0.34
N SER A 36 -10.43 2.78 -0.37
CA SER A 36 -11.51 2.28 -1.21
C SER A 36 -11.48 3.03 -2.55
N PRO A 37 -11.08 2.39 -3.67
CA PRO A 37 -10.98 3.06 -4.95
C PRO A 37 -12.35 3.40 -5.54
N ALA A 38 -13.38 2.62 -5.19
CA ALA A 38 -14.75 2.84 -5.64
C ALA A 38 -15.38 4.11 -5.02
N GLU A 39 -15.04 4.39 -3.77
CA GLU A 39 -15.54 5.56 -3.03
C GLU A 39 -14.55 6.73 -3.07
N PHE A 40 -13.33 6.49 -3.56
CA PHE A 40 -12.19 7.40 -3.50
C PHE A 40 -11.97 7.96 -2.08
N ALA A 41 -12.05 7.06 -1.09
CA ALA A 41 -12.05 7.42 0.33
C ALA A 41 -11.18 6.48 1.18
N LEU A 42 -10.68 6.98 2.31
CA LEU A 42 -10.01 6.17 3.32
C LEU A 42 -11.03 5.63 4.33
N ARG A 43 -11.21 4.32 4.36
CA ARG A 43 -12.06 3.63 5.33
C ARG A 43 -11.23 3.22 6.54
N ARG A 44 -11.58 3.73 7.72
CA ARG A 44 -10.91 3.34 8.96
C ARG A 44 -11.24 1.88 9.28
N LEU A 45 -10.20 1.05 9.43
CA LEU A 45 -10.31 -0.33 9.86
C LEU A 45 -10.09 -0.47 11.37
N ARG A 46 -9.12 0.28 11.92
CA ARG A 46 -8.80 0.28 13.34
C ARG A 46 -8.38 1.68 13.79
N ALA A 47 -8.84 2.10 14.97
CA ALA A 47 -8.43 3.35 15.60
C ALA A 47 -7.24 3.11 16.55
N GLY A 48 -6.35 4.08 16.65
CA GLY A 48 -5.13 4.02 17.47
C GLY A 48 -3.84 3.99 16.65
N ASP A 49 -2.71 4.22 17.32
CA ASP A 49 -1.39 4.25 16.68
C ASP A 49 -0.85 2.83 16.47
N TYR A 50 -0.87 2.37 15.22
CA TYR A 50 -0.38 1.04 14.81
C TYR A 50 1.05 1.08 14.22
N ARG A 51 1.75 2.22 14.24
CA ARG A 51 3.09 2.34 13.65
C ARG A 51 4.12 1.44 14.35
N GLY A 52 4.01 1.26 15.67
CA GLY A 52 4.85 0.33 16.42
C GLY A 52 4.65 -1.13 15.99
N VAL A 53 3.40 -1.57 15.88
CA VAL A 53 3.06 -2.92 15.40
C VAL A 53 3.58 -3.15 13.98
N LEU A 54 3.42 -2.15 13.12
CA LEU A 54 3.92 -2.21 11.74
C LEU A 54 5.45 -2.25 11.68
N SER A 55 6.14 -1.49 12.55
CA SER A 55 7.60 -1.50 12.64
C SER A 55 8.13 -2.86 13.05
N GLU A 56 7.55 -3.49 14.07
CA GLU A 56 7.89 -4.85 14.50
C GLU A 56 7.69 -5.86 13.37
N ALA A 57 6.53 -5.81 12.68
CA ALA A 57 6.24 -6.69 11.55
C ALA A 57 7.19 -6.46 10.35
N ALA A 58 7.73 -5.25 10.21
CA ALA A 58 8.73 -4.89 9.22
C ALA A 58 10.18 -5.11 9.70
N GLY A 59 10.39 -5.89 10.77
CA GLY A 59 11.72 -6.22 11.30
C GLY A 59 12.38 -5.07 12.06
N GLY A 60 11.59 -4.31 12.83
CA GLY A 60 12.08 -3.24 13.71
C GLY A 60 12.53 -1.97 12.97
N GLU A 61 11.96 -1.66 11.80
CA GLU A 61 12.36 -0.47 11.04
C GLU A 61 11.88 0.81 11.76
N ALA A 62 12.81 1.51 12.41
CA ALA A 62 12.53 2.73 13.16
C ALA A 62 11.92 3.86 12.31
N ALA A 63 12.22 3.88 11.00
CA ALA A 63 11.66 4.87 10.08
C ALA A 63 10.11 4.83 10.04
N ILE A 64 9.50 3.66 10.26
CA ILE A 64 8.04 3.51 10.29
C ILE A 64 7.42 4.19 11.51
N VAL A 65 8.08 4.10 12.67
CA VAL A 65 7.59 4.69 13.93
C VAL A 65 7.63 6.22 13.86
N HIS A 66 8.68 6.76 13.23
CA HIS A 66 8.87 8.21 13.09
C HIS A 66 8.10 8.80 11.92
N ALA A 67 7.67 7.99 10.95
CA ALA A 67 6.87 8.47 9.82
C ALA A 67 5.51 8.98 10.31
N PRO A 68 5.05 10.17 9.84
CA PRO A 68 3.69 10.65 10.12
C PRO A 68 2.63 9.73 9.49
N LEU A 69 2.96 9.17 8.33
CA LEU A 69 2.13 8.28 7.52
C LEU A 69 2.99 7.22 6.85
N THR A 70 2.53 5.98 6.87
CA THR A 70 3.11 4.85 6.14
C THR A 70 2.06 4.27 5.20
N ILE A 71 2.38 4.20 3.91
CA ILE A 71 1.55 3.55 2.89
C ILE A 71 2.04 2.11 2.73
N ILE A 72 1.10 1.16 2.77
CA ILE A 72 1.36 -0.27 2.64
C ILE A 72 0.64 -0.78 1.40
N CYS A 73 1.40 -1.37 0.49
CA CYS A 73 0.84 -2.06 -0.67
C CYS A 73 0.80 -3.56 -0.38
N THR A 74 -0.38 -4.16 -0.45
CA THR A 74 -0.57 -5.61 -0.30
C THR A 74 -1.15 -6.18 -1.58
N CYS A 75 -0.97 -7.48 -1.83
CA CYS A 75 -1.50 -8.14 -3.02
C CYS A 75 -2.38 -9.33 -2.61
N THR A 76 -3.59 -9.42 -3.15
CA THR A 76 -4.47 -10.57 -2.92
C THR A 76 -4.07 -11.72 -3.82
N TYR A 77 -3.42 -12.76 -3.26
CA TYR A 77 -2.80 -13.85 -4.03
C TYR A 77 -3.74 -14.44 -5.11
N TRP A 78 -4.93 -14.81 -4.67
CA TRP A 78 -5.91 -15.53 -5.49
C TRP A 78 -6.38 -14.75 -6.73
N ARG A 79 -6.43 -13.41 -6.67
CA ARG A 79 -6.89 -12.58 -7.80
C ARG A 79 -6.06 -12.76 -9.06
N ASN A 80 -4.75 -13.01 -8.90
CA ASN A 80 -3.84 -13.31 -10.02
C ASN A 80 -3.59 -14.81 -10.20
N ALA A 81 -3.62 -15.59 -9.11
CA ALA A 81 -3.25 -17.00 -9.14
C ALA A 81 -4.10 -17.83 -10.11
N TRP A 82 -5.41 -17.60 -10.18
CA TRP A 82 -6.28 -18.37 -11.06
C TRP A 82 -5.87 -18.25 -12.54
N LYS A 83 -5.36 -17.09 -12.96
CA LYS A 83 -4.96 -16.81 -14.34
C LYS A 83 -3.48 -17.06 -14.60
N TYR A 84 -2.61 -16.63 -13.68
CA TYR A 84 -1.16 -16.58 -13.88
C TYR A 84 -0.39 -17.65 -13.10
N GLN A 85 -1.05 -18.40 -12.22
CA GLN A 85 -0.51 -19.57 -11.53
C GLN A 85 0.86 -19.25 -10.89
N ALA A 86 1.89 -20.04 -11.17
CA ALA A 86 3.25 -19.83 -10.65
C ALA A 86 3.88 -18.45 -10.98
N ARG A 87 3.38 -17.73 -12.00
CA ARG A 87 3.89 -16.41 -12.38
C ARG A 87 3.32 -15.26 -11.54
N THR A 88 2.31 -15.53 -10.73
CA THR A 88 1.60 -14.55 -9.90
C THR A 88 2.53 -13.66 -9.08
N TYR A 89 3.55 -14.24 -8.45
CA TYR A 89 4.47 -13.47 -7.61
C TYR A 89 5.30 -12.45 -8.39
N ARG A 90 5.59 -12.71 -9.67
CA ARG A 90 6.29 -11.75 -10.55
C ARG A 90 5.39 -10.56 -10.89
N HIS A 91 4.11 -10.83 -11.13
CA HIS A 91 3.12 -9.79 -11.42
C HIS A 91 2.93 -8.84 -10.23
N PHE A 92 2.94 -9.34 -9.00
CA PHE A 92 2.89 -8.48 -7.81
C PHE A 92 4.05 -7.50 -7.75
N GLY A 93 5.25 -7.94 -8.11
CA GLY A 93 6.41 -7.06 -8.18
C GLY A 93 6.24 -5.96 -9.23
N TRP A 94 5.78 -6.30 -10.44
CA TRP A 94 5.61 -5.35 -11.54
C TRP A 94 4.49 -4.34 -11.29
N ASP A 95 3.34 -4.82 -10.81
CA ASP A 95 2.16 -4.01 -10.58
C ASP A 95 2.39 -3.07 -9.38
N ASN A 96 2.97 -3.58 -8.29
CA ASN A 96 3.36 -2.73 -7.14
C ASN A 96 4.46 -1.72 -7.53
N GLY A 97 5.41 -2.11 -8.38
CA GLY A 97 6.43 -1.19 -8.90
C GLY A 97 5.84 -0.01 -9.66
N THR A 98 4.81 -0.25 -10.47
CA THR A 98 4.11 0.81 -11.22
C THR A 98 3.34 1.74 -10.27
N LEU A 99 2.68 1.18 -9.26
CA LEU A 99 2.00 1.96 -8.23
C LEU A 99 2.98 2.84 -7.44
N LEU A 100 4.12 2.29 -7.01
CA LEU A 100 5.15 3.03 -6.27
C LEU A 100 5.76 4.15 -7.12
N ALA A 101 5.98 3.92 -8.41
CA ALA A 101 6.47 4.96 -9.32
C ALA A 101 5.49 6.14 -9.42
N ASN A 102 4.19 5.85 -9.51
CA ASN A 102 3.16 6.89 -9.52
C ASN A 102 3.10 7.66 -8.19
N LEU A 103 3.22 6.96 -7.06
CA LEU A 103 3.24 7.59 -5.74
C LEU A 103 4.45 8.52 -5.58
N LEU A 104 5.65 8.09 -5.99
CA LEU A 104 6.86 8.92 -5.99
C LEU A 104 6.72 10.16 -6.89
N ALA A 105 6.20 9.98 -8.10
CA ALA A 105 6.01 11.09 -9.04
C ALA A 105 5.00 12.12 -8.48
N GLY A 106 3.94 11.65 -7.83
CA GLY A 106 2.97 12.52 -7.15
C GLY A 106 3.55 13.23 -5.93
N SER A 107 4.30 12.52 -5.08
CA SER A 107 4.87 13.10 -3.86
C SER A 107 5.92 14.17 -4.15
N GLY A 108 6.79 13.94 -5.13
CA GLY A 108 7.85 14.89 -5.49
C GLY A 108 7.33 16.16 -6.18
N ASN A 109 6.33 16.03 -7.06
CA ASN A 109 5.85 17.15 -7.86
C ASN A 109 4.71 17.94 -7.22
N ALA A 110 3.77 17.27 -6.54
CA ALA A 110 2.54 17.91 -6.06
C ALA A 110 2.56 18.23 -4.56
N CYS A 111 3.12 17.35 -3.73
CA CYS A 111 3.01 17.46 -2.28
C CYS A 111 4.34 17.83 -1.58
N GLN A 112 5.47 17.79 -2.28
CA GLN A 112 6.82 18.03 -1.75
C GLN A 112 7.10 17.26 -0.44
N VAL A 113 6.64 16.01 -0.37
CA VAL A 113 6.85 15.14 0.80
C VAL A 113 8.00 14.18 0.50
N ASP A 114 8.94 14.06 1.42
CA ASP A 114 10.00 13.05 1.36
C ASP A 114 9.37 11.66 1.52
N LEU A 115 9.49 10.83 0.48
CA LEU A 115 8.94 9.48 0.47
C LEU A 115 10.07 8.47 0.42
N ARG A 116 10.19 7.68 1.49
CA ARG A 116 11.15 6.58 1.59
C ARG A 116 10.44 5.26 1.31
N ILE A 117 10.91 4.53 0.29
CA ILE A 117 10.43 3.18 -0.01
C ILE A 117 11.12 2.18 0.91
N LEU A 118 10.32 1.34 1.58
CA LEU A 118 10.81 0.18 2.32
C LEU A 118 10.37 -1.11 1.62
N GLY A 119 11.34 -1.90 1.17
CA GLY A 119 11.08 -3.22 0.57
C GLY A 119 11.29 -4.34 1.57
N ARG A 120 10.21 -5.01 1.99
CA ARG A 120 10.25 -6.26 2.75
C ARG A 120 9.32 -7.26 2.08
N ARG A 121 9.78 -8.50 1.88
CA ARG A 121 8.87 -9.59 1.50
C ARG A 121 8.17 -10.05 2.76
N CYS A 122 6.84 -9.93 2.78
CA CYS A 122 6.05 -10.69 3.72
C CYS A 122 5.98 -12.12 3.15
N GLU A 123 6.58 -13.09 3.84
CA GLU A 123 6.40 -14.51 3.54
C GLU A 123 4.89 -14.83 3.61
N PRO A 124 4.34 -15.64 2.70
CA PRO A 124 2.95 -16.05 2.81
C PRO A 124 2.76 -16.78 4.15
N ILE A 125 1.76 -16.35 4.93
CA ILE A 125 1.28 -17.13 6.07
C ILE A 125 0.74 -18.44 5.48
N ALA A 126 1.46 -19.54 5.71
CA ALA A 126 1.07 -20.90 5.34
C ALA A 126 -0.11 -21.39 6.19
#